data_AF-E3NVS5-F1
#
_entry.id   AF-E3NVS5-F1
#
_cell.length_a   1.000
_cell.length_b   1.000
_cell.length_c   1.000
_cell.angle_alpha   90.00
_cell.angle_beta   90.00
_cell.angle_gamma   90.00
#
_symmetry.space_group_name_H-M   'P 1'
#
loop_
_entity.id
_entity.type
_entity.pdbx_description
1 polymer ?
#
loop_
_entity_poly.entity_id
_entity_poly.type
_entity_poly.pdbx_seq_one_letter_code
_entity_poly.pdbx_strand_id
1 'polypeptide(L)'
;MILRLLVTFLWLILISQSKLDSCEQWIKQLGDLDFFTEAQIRMVCMHQKEWVKDRDEEAGRKFLEVTTDNQLKYLRHVEQCTRENCVRDARRKKRAPTKSIRKEIRMMSPSELRDLGIAMNGLKNRQIDNITAWDLHTLVHYPDSAPGAHWGPAFLPWHREFLRQFEIALQTEVPSVTLPYWDSTLDQVRVFSLEFLRMRRVLGCLRGR
;
A
#
# COMPACT_ATOMS: atom_id res chain seq x y z
N MET A 1 26.06 21.60 13.60
CA MET A 1 24.79 20.85 13.42
C MET A 1 24.77 20.03 12.14
N ILE A 2 25.04 20.63 10.96
CA ILE A 2 24.99 19.95 9.66
C ILE A 2 26.01 18.78 9.54
N LEU A 3 27.23 18.96 10.05
CA LEU A 3 28.26 17.91 10.01
C LEU A 3 27.90 16.70 10.90
N ARG A 4 27.28 16.91 12.06
CA ARG A 4 26.80 15.80 12.92
C ARG A 4 25.67 15.03 12.25
N LEU A 5 24.72 15.72 11.62
CA LEU A 5 23.62 15.09 10.89
C LEU A 5 24.11 14.30 9.67
N LEU A 6 25.08 14.83 8.92
CA LEU A 6 25.70 14.12 7.79
C LEU A 6 26.49 12.89 8.24
N VAL A 7 27.25 12.99 9.33
CA VAL A 7 27.99 11.86 9.88
C VAL A 7 27.04 10.79 10.40
N THR A 8 25.96 11.15 11.11
CA THR A 8 24.94 10.18 11.53
C THR A 8 24.23 9.54 10.34
N PHE A 9 23.95 10.29 9.28
CA PHE A 9 23.27 9.76 8.09
C PHE A 9 24.17 8.80 7.29
N LEU A 10 25.44 9.16 7.09
CA LEU A 10 26.44 8.30 6.46
C LEU A 10 26.73 7.04 7.29
N TRP A 11 26.72 7.16 8.61
CA TRP A 11 26.95 6.04 9.51
C TRP A 11 25.74 5.09 9.59
N LEU A 12 24.50 5.60 9.56
CA LEU A 12 23.29 4.78 9.40
C LEU A 12 23.25 4.05 8.05
N ILE A 13 23.74 4.69 6.97
CA ILE A 13 23.90 4.03 5.66
C ILE A 13 24.95 2.91 5.74
N LEU A 14 26.08 3.15 6.39
CA LEU A 14 27.12 2.12 6.59
C LEU A 14 26.62 0.96 7.45
N ILE A 15 25.81 1.21 8.47
CA ILE A 15 25.17 0.16 9.29
C ILE A 15 24.15 -0.63 8.48
N SER A 16 23.33 0.06 7.68
CA SER A 16 22.39 -0.58 6.75
C SER A 16 23.11 -1.49 5.73
N GLN A 17 24.39 -1.26 5.46
CA GLN A 17 25.23 -2.08 4.56
C GLN A 17 26.14 -3.06 5.29
N SER A 18 26.26 -2.93 6.62
CA SER A 18 27.07 -3.81 7.44
C SER A 18 26.35 -5.14 7.68
N LYS A 19 27.03 -6.25 7.41
CA LYS A 19 26.61 -7.61 7.79
C LYS A 19 26.80 -7.81 9.29
N LEU A 20 26.10 -7.04 10.10
CA LEU A 20 26.06 -7.27 11.54
C LEU A 20 25.05 -8.40 11.79
N ASP A 21 25.58 -9.61 11.89
CA ASP A 21 24.78 -10.84 11.90
C ASP A 21 24.13 -11.11 13.26
N SER A 22 24.50 -10.37 14.32
CA SER A 22 23.93 -10.52 15.67
C SER A 22 23.57 -9.20 16.35
N CYS A 23 22.50 -9.21 17.14
CA CYS A 23 22.05 -8.03 17.87
C CYS A 23 23.06 -7.55 18.92
N GLU A 24 23.93 -8.45 19.39
CA GLU A 24 25.05 -8.07 20.28
C GLU A 24 26.07 -7.16 19.58
N GLN A 25 26.29 -7.34 18.28
CA GLN A 25 27.16 -6.44 17.51
C GLN A 25 26.51 -5.06 17.29
N TRP A 26 25.19 -5.03 17.10
CA TRP A 26 24.41 -3.78 17.04
C TRP A 26 24.47 -3.01 18.35
N ILE A 27 24.28 -3.70 19.48
CA ILE A 27 24.36 -3.10 20.82
C ILE A 27 25.75 -2.53 21.07
N LYS A 28 26.81 -3.28 20.74
CA LYS A 28 28.19 -2.82 20.92
C LYS A 28 28.53 -1.57 20.09
N GLN A 29 27.94 -1.40 18.91
CA GLN A 29 28.21 -0.25 18.05
C GLN A 29 27.30 0.95 18.31
N LEU A 30 26.04 0.72 18.66
CA LEU A 30 25.02 1.75 18.83
C LEU A 30 24.83 2.18 20.28
N GLY A 31 25.18 1.32 21.24
CA GLY A 31 25.04 1.59 22.67
C GLY A 31 25.92 2.76 23.14
N ASP A 32 27.06 2.97 22.49
CA ASP A 32 28.00 4.06 22.81
C ASP A 32 27.49 5.45 22.37
N LEU A 33 26.41 5.52 21.58
CA LEU A 33 25.88 6.78 21.05
C LEU A 33 24.85 7.46 21.96
N ASP A 34 24.47 6.83 23.07
CA ASP A 34 23.52 7.32 24.08
C ASP A 34 22.17 7.81 23.51
N PHE A 35 21.86 7.42 22.27
CA PHE A 35 20.67 7.83 21.53
C PHE A 35 19.53 6.80 21.64
N PHE A 36 19.88 5.53 21.83
CA PHE A 36 18.95 4.43 22.01
C PHE A 36 19.32 3.61 23.23
N THR A 37 18.32 3.12 23.96
CA THR A 37 18.54 2.11 25.00
C THR A 37 18.90 0.77 24.37
N GLU A 38 19.58 -0.10 25.12
CA GLU A 38 19.88 -1.46 24.67
C GLU A 38 18.60 -2.21 24.24
N ALA A 39 17.49 -2.03 24.96
CA ALA A 39 16.20 -2.62 24.62
C ALA A 39 15.68 -2.13 23.26
N GLN A 40 15.83 -0.85 22.95
CA GLN A 40 15.47 -0.29 21.64
C GLN A 40 16.37 -0.83 20.53
N ILE A 41 17.67 -0.97 20.78
CA ILE A 41 18.62 -1.52 19.79
C ILE A 41 18.31 -3.01 19.54
N ARG A 42 18.03 -3.79 20.58
CA ARG A 42 17.60 -5.20 20.46
C ARG A 42 16.31 -5.32 19.65
N MET A 43 15.32 -4.47 19.92
CA MET A 43 14.05 -4.46 19.18
C MET A 43 14.28 -4.19 17.69
N VAL A 44 15.06 -3.15 17.35
CA VAL A 44 15.35 -2.79 15.95
C VAL A 44 16.10 -3.92 15.24
N CYS A 45 17.10 -4.53 15.88
CA CYS A 45 17.84 -5.64 15.30
C CYS A 45 16.97 -6.88 15.06
N MET A 46 16.14 -7.27 16.03
CA MET A 46 15.26 -8.44 15.86
C MET A 46 14.26 -8.21 14.73
N HIS A 47 13.66 -7.02 14.66
CA HIS A 47 12.73 -6.65 13.60
C HIS A 47 13.42 -6.57 12.22
N GLN A 48 14.68 -6.12 12.16
CA GLN A 48 15.45 -6.16 10.92
C GLN A 48 15.78 -7.58 10.49
N LYS A 49 16.10 -8.48 11.43
CA LYS A 49 16.34 -9.90 11.12
C LYS A 49 15.09 -10.57 10.56
N GLU A 50 13.94 -10.33 11.19
CA GLU A 50 12.65 -10.77 10.67
C GLU A 50 12.39 -10.17 9.28
N TRP A 51 12.60 -8.86 9.09
CA TRP A 51 12.44 -8.23 7.78
C TRP A 51 13.37 -8.80 6.70
N VAL A 52 14.64 -9.09 7.02
CA VAL A 52 15.59 -9.71 6.09
C VAL A 52 15.15 -11.13 5.75
N LYS A 53 14.72 -11.89 6.76
CA LYS A 53 14.17 -13.23 6.58
C LYS A 53 12.94 -13.19 5.68
N ASP A 54 11.98 -12.31 5.94
CA ASP A 54 10.74 -12.16 5.17
C ASP A 54 11.00 -11.62 3.75
N ARG A 55 11.99 -10.73 3.57
CA ARG A 55 12.43 -10.25 2.25
C ARG A 55 13.04 -11.38 1.42
N ASP A 56 13.90 -12.17 2.05
CA ASP A 56 14.64 -13.25 1.40
C ASP A 56 13.80 -14.54 1.31
N GLU A 57 12.68 -14.59 2.02
CA GLU A 57 11.71 -15.67 1.95
C GLU A 57 11.07 -15.73 0.56
N GLU A 58 10.91 -16.97 0.11
CA GLU A 58 10.41 -17.40 -1.20
C GLU A 58 8.95 -16.98 -1.48
N ALA A 59 8.34 -16.27 -0.55
CA ALA A 59 6.94 -15.87 -0.51
C ALA A 59 6.51 -15.12 -1.79
N GLY A 60 7.31 -14.12 -2.20
CA GLY A 60 7.09 -13.41 -3.46
C GLY A 60 7.30 -14.26 -4.72
N ARG A 61 8.17 -15.28 -4.68
CA ARG A 61 8.37 -16.22 -5.80
C ARG A 61 7.20 -17.19 -5.92
N LYS A 62 6.72 -17.71 -4.80
CA LYS A 62 5.56 -18.61 -4.75
C LYS A 62 4.30 -17.94 -5.29
N PHE A 63 4.11 -16.65 -5.01
CA PHE A 63 3.05 -15.86 -5.65
C PHE A 63 3.18 -15.88 -7.19
N LEU A 64 4.39 -15.63 -7.73
CA LEU A 64 4.64 -15.63 -9.17
C LEU A 64 4.49 -17.02 -9.81
N GLU A 65 4.84 -18.09 -9.11
CA GLU A 65 4.69 -19.48 -9.59
C GLU A 65 3.23 -19.92 -9.71
N VAL A 66 2.36 -19.38 -8.87
CA VAL A 66 0.92 -19.72 -8.85
C VAL A 66 0.09 -18.77 -9.71
N THR A 67 0.63 -17.60 -10.07
CA THR A 67 -0.05 -16.59 -10.88
C THR A 67 -0.04 -16.96 -12.36
N THR A 68 -1.21 -16.93 -13.01
CA THR A 68 -1.31 -17.24 -14.45
C THR A 68 -0.76 -16.12 -15.33
N ASP A 69 -0.48 -16.42 -16.60
CA ASP A 69 -0.01 -15.42 -17.57
C ASP A 69 -1.00 -14.25 -17.76
N ASN A 70 -2.31 -14.50 -17.75
CA ASN A 70 -3.31 -13.44 -17.90
C ASN A 70 -3.38 -12.55 -16.66
N GLN A 71 -3.27 -13.15 -15.47
CA GLN A 71 -3.21 -12.42 -14.20
C GLN A 71 -1.96 -11.54 -14.15
N LEU A 72 -0.80 -12.09 -14.52
CA LEU A 72 0.46 -11.36 -14.56
C LEU A 72 0.45 -10.26 -15.64
N LYS A 73 -0.17 -10.52 -16.80
CA LYS A 73 -0.40 -9.51 -17.85
C LYS A 73 -1.27 -8.36 -17.36
N TYR A 74 -2.34 -8.65 -16.61
CA TYR A 74 -3.18 -7.63 -15.99
C TYR A 74 -2.39 -6.76 -14.99
N LEU A 75 -1.66 -7.38 -14.07
CA LEU A 75 -0.87 -6.67 -13.06
C LEU A 75 0.18 -5.76 -13.70
N ARG A 76 0.94 -6.28 -14.68
CA ARG A 76 1.92 -5.48 -15.45
C ARG A 76 1.28 -4.32 -16.20
N HIS A 77 0.08 -4.52 -16.76
CA HIS A 77 -0.63 -3.43 -17.42
C HIS A 77 -1.03 -2.32 -16.44
N VAL A 78 -1.51 -2.67 -15.23
CA VAL A 78 -1.84 -1.68 -14.19
C VAL A 78 -0.59 -0.93 -13.72
N GLU A 79 0.51 -1.64 -13.50
CA GLU A 79 1.80 -1.03 -13.13
C GLU A 79 2.28 -0.07 -14.23
N GLN A 80 2.28 -0.51 -15.49
CA GLN A 80 2.69 0.32 -16.62
C GLN A 80 1.80 1.56 -16.75
N CYS A 81 0.47 1.38 -16.69
CA CYS A 81 -0.45 2.51 -16.74
C CYS A 81 -0.24 3.49 -15.58
N THR A 82 0.16 2.99 -14.41
CA THR A 82 0.47 3.83 -13.24
C THR A 82 1.71 4.69 -13.48
N ARG A 83 2.78 4.09 -14.02
CA ARG A 83 4.01 4.80 -14.40
C ARG A 83 3.77 5.85 -15.48
N GLU A 84 2.98 5.51 -16.49
CA GLU A 84 2.66 6.37 -17.62
C GLU A 84 1.50 7.34 -17.32
N ASN A 85 0.80 7.16 -16.21
CA ASN A 85 -0.47 7.83 -15.91
C ASN A 85 -1.49 7.73 -17.06
N CYS A 86 -1.63 6.54 -17.66
CA CYS A 86 -2.34 6.34 -18.92
C CYS A 86 -3.83 6.75 -18.90
N VAL A 87 -4.48 6.74 -17.73
CA VAL A 87 -5.85 7.27 -17.52
C VAL A 87 -5.96 8.76 -17.92
N ARG A 88 -4.89 9.54 -17.75
CA ARG A 88 -4.85 10.96 -18.13
C ARG A 88 -4.75 11.13 -19.66
N ASP A 89 -4.03 10.24 -20.34
CA ASP A 89 -3.82 10.32 -21.79
C ASP A 89 -5.08 9.95 -22.58
N ALA A 90 -5.87 8.99 -22.10
CA ALA A 90 -7.21 8.72 -22.67
C ALA A 90 -8.14 9.95 -22.64
N ARG A 91 -7.98 10.84 -21.66
CA ARG A 91 -8.77 12.10 -21.51
C ARG A 91 -8.21 13.27 -22.32
N ARG A 92 -6.98 13.19 -22.80
CA ARG A 92 -6.18 14.32 -23.30
C ARG A 92 -6.65 14.87 -24.65
N LYS A 93 -7.71 14.32 -25.27
CA LYS A 93 -8.20 14.83 -26.55
C LYS A 93 -8.87 16.21 -26.47
N LYS A 94 -9.38 16.72 -25.32
CA LYS A 94 -10.02 18.07 -25.27
C LYS A 94 -9.99 18.89 -23.95
N ARG A 95 -9.43 18.45 -22.81
CA ARG A 95 -9.52 19.22 -21.54
C ARG A 95 -8.22 19.25 -20.73
N ALA A 96 -7.98 20.38 -20.07
CA ALA A 96 -6.88 20.56 -19.11
C ALA A 96 -6.95 19.48 -18.01
N PRO A 97 -5.81 18.98 -17.53
CA PRO A 97 -5.79 17.88 -16.57
C PRO A 97 -6.34 18.35 -15.21
N THR A 98 -7.48 17.81 -14.80
CA THR A 98 -7.92 17.90 -13.41
C THR A 98 -7.07 16.96 -12.56
N LYS A 99 -6.38 17.50 -11.56
CA LYS A 99 -5.64 16.71 -10.57
C LYS A 99 -6.63 15.81 -9.81
N SER A 100 -6.32 14.53 -9.66
CA SER A 100 -7.07 13.66 -8.73
C SER A 100 -6.87 14.18 -7.31
N ILE A 101 -7.95 14.50 -6.61
CA ILE A 101 -7.94 14.95 -5.22
C ILE A 101 -8.67 13.90 -4.40
N ARG A 102 -7.95 13.24 -3.49
CA ARG A 102 -8.53 12.29 -2.54
C ARG A 102 -9.26 13.07 -1.44
N LYS A 103 -10.58 12.89 -1.35
CA LYS A 103 -11.43 13.53 -0.34
C LYS A 103 -11.64 12.60 0.86
N GLU A 104 -11.95 13.20 2.01
CA GLU A 104 -12.50 12.45 3.12
C GLU A 104 -13.87 11.89 2.68
N ILE A 105 -14.10 10.59 2.90
CA ILE A 105 -15.25 9.86 2.35
C ILE A 105 -16.62 10.41 2.79
N ARG A 106 -16.74 10.98 3.99
CA ARG A 106 -17.97 11.61 4.52
C ARG A 106 -18.25 12.96 3.85
N MET A 107 -17.25 13.56 3.20
CA MET A 107 -17.35 14.81 2.43
C MET A 107 -17.62 14.59 0.93
N MET A 108 -17.76 13.34 0.48
CA MET A 108 -18.07 13.01 -0.91
C MET A 108 -19.54 13.28 -1.23
N SER A 109 -19.82 13.72 -2.45
CA SER A 109 -21.19 13.88 -2.93
C SER A 109 -21.87 12.52 -3.14
N PRO A 110 -23.22 12.46 -3.16
CA PRO A 110 -23.93 11.21 -3.46
C PRO A 110 -23.58 10.60 -4.83
N SER A 111 -23.22 11.41 -5.84
CA SER A 111 -22.79 10.87 -7.13
C SER A 111 -21.38 10.29 -7.05
N GLU A 112 -20.46 10.95 -6.34
CA GLU A 112 -19.09 10.44 -6.15
C GLU A 112 -19.09 9.10 -5.41
N LEU A 113 -19.94 8.95 -4.38
CA LEU A 113 -20.09 7.68 -3.66
C LEU A 113 -20.71 6.57 -4.52
N ARG A 114 -21.67 6.91 -5.40
CA ARG A 114 -22.24 5.95 -6.36
C ARG A 114 -21.21 5.50 -7.38
N ASP A 115 -20.46 6.43 -7.98
CA ASP A 115 -19.42 6.15 -8.96
C ASP A 115 -18.32 5.27 -8.36
N LEU A 116 -17.90 5.56 -7.12
CA LEU A 116 -16.97 4.72 -6.37
C LEU A 116 -17.50 3.30 -6.19
N GLY A 117 -18.77 3.15 -5.79
CA GLY A 117 -19.40 1.83 -5.65
C GLY A 117 -19.49 1.06 -6.97
N ILE A 118 -19.79 1.74 -8.08
CA ILE A 118 -19.79 1.15 -9.43
C ILE A 118 -18.38 0.66 -9.80
N ALA A 119 -17.34 1.49 -9.60
CA ALA A 119 -15.97 1.10 -9.91
C ALA A 119 -15.48 -0.09 -9.08
N MET A 120 -15.76 -0.10 -7.77
CA MET A 120 -15.40 -1.22 -6.89
C MET A 120 -16.11 -2.51 -7.30
N ASN A 121 -17.40 -2.44 -7.65
CA ASN A 121 -18.15 -3.59 -8.13
C ASN A 121 -17.67 -4.05 -9.51
N GLY A 122 -17.22 -3.14 -10.38
CA GLY A 122 -16.58 -3.47 -11.65
C GLY A 122 -15.37 -4.39 -11.43
N LEU A 123 -14.46 -4.02 -10.53
CA LEU A 123 -13.30 -4.85 -10.19
C LEU A 123 -13.70 -6.19 -9.54
N LYS A 124 -14.75 -6.22 -8.71
CA LYS A 124 -15.27 -7.45 -8.10
C LYS A 124 -15.99 -8.39 -9.09
N ASN A 125 -16.43 -7.88 -10.23
CA ASN A 125 -17.11 -8.68 -11.26
C ASN A 125 -16.17 -9.05 -12.42
N ARG A 126 -15.04 -8.37 -12.56
CA ARG A 126 -14.06 -8.60 -13.63
C ARG A 126 -13.23 -9.85 -13.33
N GLN A 127 -13.58 -10.97 -13.97
CA GLN A 127 -12.87 -12.23 -13.82
C GLN A 127 -11.59 -12.29 -14.68
N ILE A 128 -10.52 -12.86 -14.12
CA ILE A 128 -9.25 -13.18 -14.78
C ILE A 128 -8.81 -14.56 -14.26
N ASP A 129 -8.98 -15.59 -15.09
CA ASP A 129 -8.65 -16.98 -14.75
C ASP A 129 -9.24 -17.43 -13.38
N ASN A 130 -10.58 -17.31 -13.25
CA ASN A 130 -11.39 -17.73 -12.10
C ASN A 130 -11.23 -16.94 -10.79
N ILE A 131 -10.47 -15.85 -10.79
CA ILE A 131 -10.44 -14.89 -9.69
C ILE A 131 -10.75 -13.48 -10.19
N THR A 132 -11.25 -12.63 -9.31
CA THR A 132 -11.64 -11.28 -9.71
C THR A 132 -10.41 -10.36 -9.73
N ALA A 133 -10.45 -9.29 -10.52
CA ALA A 133 -9.43 -8.24 -10.49
C ALA A 133 -9.29 -7.66 -9.08
N TRP A 134 -10.40 -7.53 -8.34
CA TRP A 134 -10.38 -7.17 -6.93
C TRP A 134 -9.55 -8.15 -6.09
N ASP A 135 -9.83 -9.46 -6.22
CA ASP A 135 -9.11 -10.50 -5.47
C ASP A 135 -7.62 -10.53 -5.83
N LEU A 136 -7.25 -10.31 -7.10
CA LEU A 136 -5.85 -10.16 -7.51
C LEU A 136 -5.13 -9.03 -6.75
N HIS A 137 -5.74 -7.86 -6.62
CA HIS A 137 -5.16 -6.76 -5.84
C HIS A 137 -5.02 -7.15 -4.36
N THR A 138 -5.96 -7.91 -3.80
CA THR A 138 -5.84 -8.40 -2.41
C THR A 138 -4.73 -9.44 -2.24
N LEU A 139 -4.54 -10.33 -3.23
CA LEU A 139 -3.49 -11.35 -3.21
C LEU A 139 -2.11 -10.70 -3.26
N VAL A 140 -1.89 -9.70 -4.12
CA VAL A 140 -0.62 -8.95 -4.18
C VAL A 140 -0.25 -8.31 -2.84
N HIS A 141 -1.23 -7.87 -2.06
CA HIS A 141 -1.00 -7.27 -0.73
C HIS A 141 -0.85 -8.30 0.39
N TYR A 142 -1.24 -9.55 0.19
CA TYR A 142 -1.21 -10.55 1.25
C TYR A 142 0.21 -10.67 1.86
N PRO A 143 0.37 -10.84 3.19
CA PRO A 143 1.68 -10.89 3.83
C PRO A 143 2.64 -11.89 3.17
N ASP A 144 2.13 -13.05 2.75
CA ASP A 144 2.91 -14.09 2.07
C ASP A 144 3.27 -13.73 0.62
N SER A 145 2.65 -12.72 0.01
CA SER A 145 2.95 -12.28 -1.36
C SER A 145 3.80 -11.02 -1.39
N ALA A 146 3.62 -10.13 -0.41
CA ALA A 146 4.40 -8.92 -0.23
C ALA A 146 4.85 -8.75 1.23
N PRO A 147 5.78 -9.58 1.71
CA PRO A 147 6.30 -9.49 3.08
C PRO A 147 6.87 -8.09 3.38
N GLY A 148 7.64 -7.54 2.44
CA GLY A 148 8.22 -6.20 2.55
C GLY A 148 7.19 -5.05 2.53
N ALA A 149 5.91 -5.32 2.25
CA ALA A 149 4.85 -4.34 2.43
C ALA A 149 4.57 -4.06 3.91
N HIS A 150 4.96 -4.97 4.81
CA HIS A 150 4.68 -4.91 6.24
C HIS A 150 5.98 -4.90 7.04
N TRP A 151 5.91 -4.41 8.29
CA TRP A 151 6.99 -4.59 9.29
C TRP A 151 8.38 -4.12 8.83
N GLY A 152 8.45 -3.10 7.98
CA GLY A 152 9.72 -2.64 7.41
C GLY A 152 9.69 -1.21 6.88
N PRO A 153 10.85 -0.67 6.52
CA PRO A 153 10.98 0.71 6.01
C PRO A 153 10.24 0.92 4.68
N ALA A 154 9.92 -0.17 3.97
CA ALA A 154 9.16 -0.14 2.73
C ALA A 154 7.64 -0.01 2.95
N PHE A 155 7.13 -0.09 4.19
CA PHE A 155 5.69 -0.04 4.49
C PHE A 155 4.98 1.14 3.81
N LEU A 156 5.43 2.37 4.05
CA LEU A 156 4.82 3.58 3.49
C LEU A 156 4.96 3.70 1.96
N PRO A 157 6.17 3.58 1.36
CA PRO A 157 6.30 3.68 -0.09
C PRO A 157 5.58 2.56 -0.85
N TRP A 158 5.57 1.33 -0.33
CA TRP A 158 4.85 0.20 -0.94
C TRP A 158 3.35 0.48 -0.99
N HIS A 159 2.74 0.86 0.15
CA HIS A 159 1.30 1.15 0.21
C HIS A 159 0.91 2.38 -0.62
N ARG A 160 1.78 3.39 -0.71
CA ARG A 160 1.54 4.56 -1.57
C ARG A 160 1.40 4.13 -3.04
N GLU A 161 2.31 3.28 -3.52
CA GLU A 161 2.30 2.79 -4.89
C GLU A 161 1.10 1.86 -5.12
N PHE A 162 0.86 0.91 -4.21
CA PHE A 162 -0.30 0.02 -4.24
C PHE A 162 -1.62 0.80 -4.35
N LEU A 163 -1.83 1.81 -3.49
CA LEU A 163 -3.04 2.64 -3.54
C LEU A 163 -3.15 3.45 -4.83
N ARG A 164 -2.04 3.78 -5.50
CA ARG A 164 -2.08 4.46 -6.81
C ARG A 164 -2.47 3.49 -7.92
N GLN A 165 -1.90 2.29 -7.93
CA GLN A 165 -2.26 1.23 -8.88
C GLN A 165 -3.73 0.81 -8.72
N PHE A 166 -4.20 0.67 -7.48
CA PHE A 166 -5.59 0.37 -7.18
C PHE A 166 -6.54 1.50 -7.65
N GLU A 167 -6.17 2.77 -7.45
CA GLU A 167 -6.93 3.91 -7.98
C GLU A 167 -6.97 3.91 -9.52
N ILE A 168 -5.85 3.59 -10.19
CA ILE A 168 -5.81 3.41 -11.65
C ILE A 168 -6.78 2.31 -12.08
N ALA A 169 -6.78 1.16 -11.39
CA ALA A 169 -7.69 0.06 -11.68
C ALA A 169 -9.17 0.49 -11.54
N LEU A 170 -9.53 1.21 -10.47
CA LEU A 170 -10.87 1.80 -10.31
C LEU A 170 -11.21 2.77 -11.46
N GLN A 171 -10.24 3.56 -11.90
CA GLN A 171 -10.41 4.51 -13.01
C GLN A 171 -10.58 3.83 -14.37
N THR A 172 -10.16 2.57 -14.53
CA THR A 172 -10.48 1.79 -15.74
C THR A 172 -11.95 1.41 -15.81
N GLU A 173 -12.62 1.29 -14.66
CA GLU A 173 -14.06 0.99 -14.57
C GLU A 173 -14.88 2.29 -14.63
N VAL A 174 -14.52 3.30 -13.83
CA VAL A 174 -15.15 4.64 -13.85
C VAL A 174 -14.07 5.72 -13.83
N PRO A 175 -13.80 6.39 -14.98
CA PRO A 175 -12.66 7.30 -15.09
C PRO A 175 -12.65 8.45 -14.08
N SER A 176 -13.82 8.95 -13.66
CA SER A 176 -13.95 10.10 -12.75
C SER A 176 -13.59 9.79 -11.30
N VAL A 177 -13.51 8.51 -10.93
CA VAL A 177 -13.32 8.10 -9.54
C VAL A 177 -11.92 8.45 -9.05
N THR A 178 -11.87 8.91 -7.81
CA THR A 178 -10.66 9.13 -7.04
C THR A 178 -10.79 8.35 -5.74
N LEU A 179 -9.72 7.70 -5.29
CA LEU A 179 -9.77 6.91 -4.07
C LEU A 179 -9.93 7.86 -2.86
N PRO A 180 -11.00 7.76 -2.05
CA PRO A 180 -11.11 8.60 -0.87
C PRO A 180 -10.18 8.13 0.26
N TYR A 181 -10.06 8.94 1.30
CA TYR A 181 -9.50 8.51 2.57
C TYR A 181 -10.59 8.50 3.65
N TRP A 182 -10.31 7.79 4.73
CA TRP A 182 -11.14 7.73 5.91
C TRP A 182 -10.34 8.27 7.09
N ASP A 183 -10.82 9.36 7.68
CA ASP A 183 -10.26 9.88 8.92
C ASP A 183 -10.87 9.15 10.11
N SER A 184 -10.11 8.20 10.66
CA SER A 184 -10.51 7.36 11.79
C SER A 184 -10.46 8.10 13.13
N THR A 185 -9.79 9.25 13.22
CA THR A 185 -9.76 10.05 14.47
C THR A 185 -11.13 10.63 14.80
N LEU A 186 -11.96 10.83 13.78
CA LEU A 186 -13.32 11.36 13.92
C LEU A 186 -14.32 10.32 14.45
N ASP A 187 -13.96 9.03 14.50
CA ASP A 187 -14.85 7.96 14.96
C ASP A 187 -14.85 7.76 16.48
N GLN A 188 -14.00 8.51 17.22
CA GLN A 188 -13.93 8.43 18.68
C GLN A 188 -15.20 8.96 19.39
N VAL A 189 -16.09 9.69 18.69
CA VAL A 189 -17.21 10.42 19.32
C VAL A 189 -18.60 9.85 18.98
N ARG A 190 -18.73 8.81 18.14
CA ARG A 190 -20.06 8.27 17.83
C ARG A 190 -20.08 6.75 17.78
N VAL A 191 -20.30 6.16 18.95
CA VAL A 191 -20.93 4.83 19.07
C VAL A 191 -22.29 4.91 18.34
N PHE A 192 -22.32 4.41 17.10
CA PHE A 192 -23.49 4.21 16.24
C PHE A 192 -24.34 5.44 15.87
N SER A 193 -23.77 6.41 15.15
CA SER A 193 -24.62 7.34 14.37
C SER A 193 -24.92 6.79 12.97
N LEU A 194 -26.08 7.15 12.42
CA LEU A 194 -26.61 6.71 11.12
C LEU A 194 -25.65 6.87 9.92
N GLU A 195 -24.60 7.68 10.03
CA GLU A 195 -23.52 7.78 9.03
C GLU A 195 -22.67 6.50 8.93
N PHE A 196 -22.44 5.79 10.03
CA PHE A 196 -21.69 4.52 10.03
C PHE A 196 -22.46 3.41 9.28
N LEU A 197 -23.80 3.44 9.33
CA LEU A 197 -24.69 2.59 8.54
C LEU A 197 -24.68 2.94 7.04
N ARG A 198 -24.40 4.21 6.68
CA ARG A 198 -24.26 4.64 5.29
C ARG A 198 -22.92 4.17 4.71
N MET A 199 -21.86 4.20 5.51
CA MET A 199 -20.58 3.55 5.18
C MET A 199 -20.77 2.04 4.99
N ARG A 200 -21.58 1.37 5.84
CA ARG A 200 -21.96 -0.05 5.64
C ARG A 200 -22.80 -0.32 4.39
N ARG A 201 -23.43 0.68 3.74
CA ARG A 201 -24.08 0.49 2.43
C ARG A 201 -23.11 0.66 1.26
N VAL A 202 -22.12 1.56 1.38
CA VAL A 202 -21.02 1.71 0.39
C VAL A 202 -20.03 0.54 0.50
N LEU A 203 -19.69 0.13 1.72
CA LEU A 203 -18.93 -1.08 2.06
C LEU A 203 -19.83 -2.33 2.15
N GLY A 204 -21.12 -2.20 1.83
CA GLY A 204 -22.13 -3.26 1.87
C GLY A 204 -21.93 -4.37 0.85
N CYS A 205 -20.89 -4.28 0.03
CA CYS A 205 -20.36 -5.37 -0.80
C CYS A 205 -19.39 -6.31 -0.06
N LEU A 206 -19.40 -6.32 1.29
CA LEU A 206 -18.72 -7.33 2.12
C LEU A 206 -19.67 -8.39 2.69
N ARG A 207 -20.97 -8.37 2.36
CA ARG A 207 -21.85 -9.53 2.53
C ARG A 207 -21.93 -10.28 1.21
N GLY A 208 -21.09 -11.29 1.07
CA GLY A 208 -20.98 -12.06 -0.17
C GLY A 208 -19.96 -13.20 -0.13
N ARG A 209 -19.88 -13.92 1.00
CA ARG A 209 -19.78 -15.38 1.08
C ARG A 209 -19.98 -15.81 2.53
#